data_AF-A0A4R4NRU5-F1
#
_entry.id   AF-A0A4R4NRU5-F1
#
_cell.length_a   1.000
_cell.length_b   1.000
_cell.length_c   1.000
_cell.angle_alpha   90.00
_cell.angle_beta   90.00
_cell.angle_gamma   90.00
#
_symmetry.space_group_name_H-M   'P 1'
#
loop_
_entity.id
_entity.type
_entity.pdbx_description
1 polymer ?
#
loop_
_entity_poly.entity_id
_entity_poly.type
_entity_poly.pdbx_seq_one_letter_code
_entity_poly.pdbx_strand_id
1 'polypeptide(L)'
;MPYLSKIRINPRRPQALRLLGNPHFLHGAVLAGFPGEVAERVLWRVDADNPRRLHLLVLTQHTRPDWTHLVEQAGWPGADGDHFLIRDYAPLLDRLATGQEYAFRLHASPVQNTHTPEKPTP
;
A
#
# COMPACT_ATOMS: atom_id res chain seq x y z
N MET A 1 13.54 -2.22 10.79
CA MET A 1 14.04 -1.58 9.55
C MET A 1 12.84 -1.44 8.64
N PRO A 2 12.66 -0.29 7.97
CA PRO A 2 11.47 -0.08 7.17
C PRO A 2 11.50 -0.95 5.92
N TYR A 3 10.35 -1.52 5.54
CA TYR A 3 10.22 -2.31 4.32
C TYR A 3 9.22 -1.68 3.38
N LEU A 4 9.61 -1.55 2.10
CA LEU A 4 8.69 -1.22 1.02
C LEU A 4 8.33 -2.49 0.26
N SER A 5 7.03 -2.77 0.20
CA SER A 5 6.47 -3.88 -0.54
C SER A 5 5.71 -3.40 -1.78
N LYS A 6 5.80 -4.16 -2.87
CA LYS A 6 5.02 -3.98 -4.08
C LYS A 6 4.33 -5.28 -4.42
N ILE A 7 3.01 -5.32 -4.32
CA ILE A 7 2.18 -6.51 -4.56
C ILE A 7 1.37 -6.32 -5.84
N ARG A 8 1.34 -7.34 -6.70
CA ARG A 8 0.59 -7.33 -7.95
C ARG A 8 -0.86 -7.77 -7.70
N ILE A 9 -1.82 -6.91 -8.04
CA ILE A 9 -3.26 -7.17 -7.83
C ILE A 9 -3.93 -7.54 -9.15
N ASN A 10 -4.77 -8.56 -9.14
CA ASN A 10 -5.51 -9.05 -10.30
C ASN A 10 -6.92 -8.46 -10.35
N PRO A 11 -7.15 -7.37 -11.11
CA PRO A 11 -8.47 -6.74 -11.20
C PRO A 11 -9.53 -7.63 -11.85
N ARG A 12 -9.17 -8.80 -12.38
CA ARG A 12 -10.11 -9.76 -12.98
C ARG A 12 -10.71 -10.71 -11.94
N ARG A 13 -10.23 -10.70 -10.69
CA ARG A 13 -10.78 -11.51 -9.61
C ARG A 13 -11.86 -10.76 -8.84
N PRO A 14 -13.03 -11.36 -8.57
CA PRO A 14 -14.08 -10.72 -7.77
C PRO A 14 -13.59 -10.25 -6.40
N GLN A 15 -12.76 -11.07 -5.73
CA GLN A 15 -12.20 -10.71 -4.42
C GLN A 15 -11.27 -9.49 -4.50
N ALA A 16 -10.47 -9.36 -5.57
CA ALA A 16 -9.63 -8.19 -5.78
C ALA A 16 -10.49 -6.93 -5.99
N LEU A 17 -11.57 -7.01 -6.78
CA LEU A 17 -12.50 -5.90 -6.98
C LEU A 17 -13.17 -5.47 -5.67
N ARG A 18 -13.55 -6.44 -4.82
CA ARG A 18 -14.11 -6.17 -3.49
C ARG A 18 -13.13 -5.44 -2.58
N LEU A 19 -11.84 -5.83 -2.59
CA LEU A 19 -10.80 -5.14 -1.83
C LEU A 19 -10.58 -3.72 -2.38
N LEU A 20 -10.43 -3.58 -3.69
CA LEU A 20 -10.18 -2.28 -4.34
C LEU A 20 -11.35 -1.30 -4.19
N GLY A 21 -12.58 -1.80 -4.11
CA GLY A 21 -13.78 -0.97 -3.95
C GLY A 21 -14.06 -0.53 -2.51
N ASN A 22 -13.36 -1.07 -1.51
CA ASN A 22 -13.57 -0.71 -0.11
C ASN A 22 -12.23 -0.59 0.65
N PRO A 23 -11.80 0.63 0.98
CA PRO A 23 -10.55 0.88 1.72
C PRO A 23 -10.45 0.13 3.06
N HIS A 24 -11.56 -0.12 3.76
CA HIS A 24 -11.54 -0.87 5.03
C HIS A 24 -11.25 -2.35 4.81
N PHE A 25 -11.82 -2.95 3.76
CA PHE A 25 -11.49 -4.34 3.42
C PHE A 25 -10.05 -4.47 2.93
N LEU A 26 -9.57 -3.53 2.12
CA LEU A 26 -8.18 -3.51 1.71
C LEU A 26 -7.23 -3.31 2.90
N HIS A 27 -7.56 -2.41 3.83
CA HIS A 27 -6.79 -2.22 5.05
C HIS A 27 -6.73 -3.50 5.89
N GLY A 28 -7.86 -4.18 6.09
CA GLY A 28 -7.89 -5.47 6.78
C GLY A 28 -7.03 -6.52 6.09
N ALA A 29 -7.07 -6.61 4.76
CA ALA A 29 -6.22 -7.53 3.99
C ALA A 29 -4.72 -7.17 4.07
N VAL A 30 -4.38 -5.89 4.15
CA VAL A 30 -3.00 -5.43 4.40
C VAL A 30 -2.53 -5.86 5.79
N LEU A 31 -3.36 -5.65 6.83
CA LEU A 31 -3.03 -6.05 8.20
C LEU A 31 -2.97 -7.57 8.38
N ALA A 32 -3.71 -8.34 7.57
CA ALA A 32 -3.63 -9.80 7.56
C ALA A 32 -2.29 -10.34 7.00
N GLY A 33 -1.45 -9.48 6.41
CA GLY A 33 -0.08 -9.83 6.00
C GLY A 33 0.92 -9.92 7.14
N PHE A 34 0.48 -9.75 8.40
CA PHE A 34 1.31 -9.79 9.59
C PHE A 34 0.85 -10.92 10.52
N PRO A 35 1.78 -11.69 11.12
CA PRO A 35 1.44 -12.87 11.93
C PRO A 35 0.90 -12.55 13.35
N GLY A 36 0.64 -11.28 13.67
CA GLY A 36 0.19 -10.84 15.00
C GLY A 36 -0.33 -9.41 15.00
N GLU A 37 -0.54 -8.85 16.19
CA GLU A 37 -0.98 -7.45 16.32
C GLU A 37 0.04 -6.48 15.71
N VAL A 38 -0.45 -5.59 14.86
CA VAL A 38 0.38 -4.59 14.18
C VAL A 38 0.48 -3.36 15.07
N ALA A 39 1.52 -3.31 15.90
CA ALA A 39 1.82 -2.17 16.78
C ALA A 39 2.54 -1.01 16.09
N GLU A 40 2.58 -1.00 14.75
CA GLU A 40 3.28 0.00 13.95
C GLU A 40 2.37 0.70 12.93
N ARG A 41 2.80 1.87 12.45
CA ARG A 41 2.04 2.59 11.42
C ARG A 41 2.31 1.98 10.04
N VAL A 42 1.37 1.19 9.55
CA VAL A 42 1.39 0.66 8.18
C VAL A 42 0.75 1.67 7.23
N LEU A 43 1.52 2.10 6.23
CA LEU A 43 1.03 2.96 5.15
C LEU A 43 0.88 2.15 3.87
N TRP A 44 -0.16 2.42 3.10
CA TRP A 44 -0.37 1.74 1.83
C TRP A 44 -1.04 2.65 0.81
N ARG A 45 -0.84 2.35 -0.47
CA ARG A 45 -1.48 3.03 -1.60
C ARG A 45 -1.68 2.04 -2.74
N VAL A 46 -2.80 2.16 -3.45
CA VAL A 46 -3.02 1.47 -4.71
C VAL A 46 -2.47 2.34 -5.84
N ASP A 47 -1.53 1.82 -6.62
CA ASP A 47 -1.06 2.42 -7.86
C ASP A 47 -1.86 1.86 -9.04
N ALA A 48 -2.75 2.70 -9.56
CA ALA A 48 -3.71 2.37 -10.62
C ALA A 48 -3.39 3.00 -11.98
N ASP A 49 -2.15 3.42 -12.21
CA ASP A 49 -1.68 4.09 -13.44
C ASP A 49 -1.99 3.29 -14.71
N ASN A 50 -2.09 1.97 -14.58
CA ASN A 50 -2.54 1.09 -15.63
C ASN A 50 -3.64 0.17 -15.07
N PRO A 51 -4.89 0.27 -15.58
CA PRO A 51 -6.01 -0.54 -15.11
C PRO A 51 -5.78 -2.06 -15.22
N ARG A 52 -4.87 -2.50 -16.11
CA ARG A 52 -4.50 -3.91 -16.28
C ARG A 52 -3.30 -4.33 -15.43
N ARG A 53 -2.60 -3.39 -14.79
CA ARG A 53 -1.41 -3.61 -13.96
C ARG A 53 -1.50 -2.81 -12.66
N LEU A 54 -2.46 -3.20 -11.82
CA LEU A 54 -2.64 -2.62 -10.50
C LEU A 54 -1.58 -3.15 -9.54
N HIS A 55 -0.98 -2.24 -8.78
CA HIS A 55 -0.07 -2.60 -7.71
C HIS A 55 -0.56 -2.02 -6.38
N LEU A 56 -0.38 -2.79 -5.31
CA LEU A 56 -0.50 -2.29 -3.95
C LEU A 56 0.92 -2.03 -3.45
N LEU A 57 1.19 -0.80 -3.02
CA LEU A 57 2.40 -0.46 -2.29
C LEU A 57 2.10 -0.45 -0.79
N VAL A 58 2.96 -1.09 -0.01
CA VAL A 58 2.85 -1.12 1.47
C VAL A 58 4.20 -0.76 2.07
N LEU A 59 4.22 0.22 2.98
CA LEU A 59 5.38 0.63 3.76
C LEU A 59 5.17 0.24 5.22
N THR A 60 6.16 -0.47 5.77
CA THR A 60 6.24 -0.84 7.19
C THR A 60 7.51 -0.25 7.79
N GLN A 61 7.58 -0.13 9.11
CA GLN A 61 8.69 0.46 9.86
C GLN A 61 9.62 -0.59 10.48
N HIS A 62 9.04 -1.69 10.97
CA HIS A 62 9.76 -2.68 11.77
C HIS A 62 9.52 -4.12 11.32
N THR A 63 8.28 -4.46 10.94
CA THR A 63 7.92 -5.85 10.65
C THR A 63 8.01 -6.13 9.16
N ARG A 64 8.65 -7.25 8.81
CA ARG A 64 8.61 -7.80 7.45
C ARG A 64 7.29 -8.55 7.24
N PRO A 65 6.42 -8.12 6.31
CA PRO A 65 5.14 -8.77 6.06
C PRO A 65 5.29 -10.04 5.21
N ASP A 66 4.25 -10.88 5.21
CA ASP A 66 4.03 -11.96 4.24
C ASP A 66 2.80 -11.64 3.39
N TRP A 67 2.96 -11.64 2.07
CA TRP A 67 1.90 -11.31 1.11
C TRP A 67 1.29 -12.53 0.43
N THR A 68 1.69 -13.74 0.82
CA THR A 68 1.20 -14.99 0.24
C THR A 68 -0.33 -15.05 0.23
N HIS A 69 -0.95 -14.75 1.38
CA HIS A 69 -2.40 -14.69 1.52
C HIS A 69 -3.07 -13.74 0.51
N LEU A 70 -2.49 -12.54 0.33
CA LEU A 70 -3.03 -11.53 -0.57
C LEU A 70 -2.90 -11.99 -2.03
N VAL A 71 -1.79 -12.63 -2.38
CA VAL A 71 -1.60 -13.24 -3.71
C VAL A 71 -2.61 -14.34 -3.96
N GLU A 72 -2.83 -15.23 -2.99
CA GLU A 72 -3.80 -16.32 -3.10
C GLU A 72 -5.22 -15.81 -3.33
N GLN A 73 -5.62 -14.76 -2.61
CA GLN A 73 -6.96 -14.19 -2.70
C GLN A 73 -7.16 -13.29 -3.92
N ALA A 74 -6.22 -12.40 -4.18
CA ALA A 74 -6.40 -11.25 -5.06
C ALA A 74 -5.34 -11.13 -6.17
N GLY A 75 -4.37 -12.04 -6.25
CA GLY A 75 -3.28 -12.04 -7.22
C GLY A 75 -3.37 -13.14 -8.29
N TRP A 76 -2.21 -13.71 -8.64
CA TRP A 76 -2.04 -14.80 -9.61
C TRP A 76 -1.17 -15.93 -9.03
N PRO A 77 -1.64 -16.70 -8.04
CA PRO A 77 -0.80 -17.63 -7.28
C PRO A 77 -0.13 -18.74 -8.11
N GLY A 78 -0.68 -19.08 -9.27
CA GLY A 78 -0.13 -20.10 -10.18
C GLY A 78 0.46 -19.56 -11.48
N ALA A 79 0.66 -18.23 -11.60
CA ALA A 79 1.32 -17.66 -12.76
C ALA A 79 2.84 -17.59 -12.52
N ASP A 80 3.61 -17.56 -13.60
CA ASP A 80 5.05 -17.36 -13.49
C ASP A 80 5.40 -15.93 -13.01
N GLY A 81 6.57 -15.82 -12.37
CA GLY A 81 7.19 -14.56 -11.97
C GLY A 81 6.79 -14.05 -10.58
N ASP A 82 7.44 -12.97 -10.16
CA ASP A 82 7.24 -12.41 -8.82
C ASP A 82 5.85 -11.78 -8.66
N HIS A 83 5.08 -12.26 -7.68
CA HIS A 83 3.77 -11.72 -7.34
C HIS A 83 3.84 -10.56 -6.34
N PHE A 84 4.91 -10.52 -5.56
CA PHE A 84 5.25 -9.39 -4.72
C PHE A 84 6.77 -9.24 -4.59
N LEU A 85 7.19 -8.02 -4.29
CA LEU A 85 8.57 -7.70 -3.91
C LEU A 85 8.54 -7.08 -2.52
N ILE A 86 9.51 -7.44 -1.67
CA ILE A 86 9.77 -6.79 -0.39
C ILE A 86 11.24 -6.37 -0.40
N ARG A 87 11.49 -5.09 -0.12
CA ARG A 87 12.84 -4.51 -0.08
C ARG A 87 13.00 -3.64 1.15
N ASP A 88 14.22 -3.63 1.68
CA ASP A 88 14.63 -2.67 2.70
C ASP A 88 14.54 -1.25 2.12
N TYR A 89 13.89 -0.37 2.87
CA TYR A 89 13.68 1.02 2.49
C TYR A 89 14.73 1.97 3.07
N ALA A 90 15.49 1.52 4.09
CA ALA A 90 16.53 2.34 4.73
C ALA A 90 17.57 2.88 3.73
N PRO A 91 18.07 2.11 2.75
CA PRO A 91 19.09 2.62 1.82
C PRO A 91 18.66 3.82 0.97
N LEU A 92 17.35 3.99 0.73
CA LEU A 92 16.83 5.19 0.07
C LEU A 92 16.79 6.36 1.04
N LEU A 93 16.32 6.12 2.27
CA LEU A 93 16.21 7.14 3.31
C LEU A 93 17.58 7.70 3.70
N ASP A 94 18.59 6.85 3.79
CA ASP A 94 19.96 7.25 4.15
C ASP A 94 20.63 8.13 3.09
N ARG A 95 20.07 8.19 1.87
CA ARG A 95 20.56 9.03 0.77
C ARG A 95 19.87 10.39 0.69
N LEU A 96 18.84 10.63 1.50
CA LEU A 96 18.10 11.89 1.50
C LEU A 96 18.98 13.01 2.06
N ALA A 97 19.11 14.10 1.29
CA ALA A 97 19.89 15.27 1.66
C ALA A 97 19.17 16.56 1.28
N THR A 98 19.44 17.65 2.00
CA THR A 98 18.88 18.97 1.72
C THR A 98 19.23 19.43 0.30
N GLY A 99 18.24 19.96 -0.42
CA GLY A 99 18.41 20.45 -1.78
C GLY A 99 18.17 19.40 -2.88
N GLN A 100 17.93 18.13 -2.52
CA GLN A 100 17.51 17.12 -3.50
C GLN A 100 16.03 17.28 -3.89
N GLU A 101 15.75 17.07 -5.17
CA GLU A 101 14.39 17.07 -5.72
C GLU A 101 13.96 15.64 -6.05
N TYR A 102 12.73 15.30 -5.66
CA TYR A 102 12.14 13.99 -5.93
C TYR A 102 10.73 14.16 -6.48
N ALA A 103 10.38 13.33 -7.46
CA ALA A 103 8.98 13.12 -7.80
C ALA A 103 8.30 12.40 -6.64
N PHE A 104 7.12 12.88 -6.23
CA PHE A 104 6.31 12.23 -5.22
C PHE A 104 4.89 12.00 -5.70
N ARG A 105 4.21 11.06 -5.06
CA ARG A 105 2.77 10.85 -5.20
C ARG A 105 2.19 10.63 -3.82
N LEU A 106 1.04 11.25 -3.55
CA LEU A 106 0.34 11.15 -2.29
C LEU A 106 -1.15 10.94 -2.56
N HIS A 107 -1.75 10.01 -1.81
CA HIS A 107 -3.19 9.88 -1.70
C HIS A 107 -3.57 10.32 -0.28
N ALA A 108 -4.19 11.48 -0.15
CA ALA A 108 -4.54 12.09 1.13
C ALA A 108 -5.96 12.66 1.08
N SER A 109 -6.57 12.85 2.25
CA SER A 109 -7.82 13.58 2.41
C SER A 109 -7.51 14.97 2.97
N PRO A 110 -7.53 16.04 2.14
CA PRO A 110 -7.27 17.40 2.60
C PRO A 110 -8.46 17.91 3.41
N VAL A 111 -8.38 17.81 4.73
CA VAL A 111 -9.43 18.24 5.67
C VAL A 111 -8.94 19.41 6.53
N GLN A 112 -9.89 20.23 6.99
CA GLN A 112 -9.63 21.31 7.95
C GLN A 112 -10.52 21.12 9.17
N ASN A 113 -9.94 21.19 10.37
CA ASN A 113 -10.69 21.21 11.63
C ASN A 113 -10.72 22.65 12.16
N THR A 114 -11.86 23.33 12.03
CA THR A 114 -12.04 24.74 12.45
C THR A 114 -13.42 24.93 13.06
N HIS A 115 -13.51 25.81 14.06
CA HIS A 115 -14.79 26.21 14.65
C HIS A 115 -15.62 27.09 13.72
N THR A 116 -14.99 27.74 12.74
CA THR A 116 -15.63 28.63 11.76
C THR A 116 -15.32 28.14 10.34
N PRO A 117 -16.03 27.13 9.83
CA PRO A 117 -15.81 26.62 8.48
C PRO A 117 -16.26 27.64 7.43
N GLU A 118 -15.35 28.11 6.59
CA GLU A 118 -15.66 29.01 5.47
C GLU A 118 -16.24 28.26 4.26
N LYS A 119 -15.96 26.96 4.16
CA LYS A 119 -16.45 26.05 3.10
C LYS A 119 -16.51 24.60 3.60
N PRO A 120 -17.44 23.78 3.07
CA PRO A 120 -17.47 22.35 3.38
C PRO A 120 -16.18 21.65 2.89
N THR A 121 -15.83 20.53 3.53
CA THR A 121 -14.80 19.63 3.01
C THR A 121 -15.31 19.04 1.68
N PRO A 122 -14.54 19.11 0.58
CA PRO A 122 -14.93 18.56 -0.72
C PRO A 122 -15.24 17.05 -0.68
#